data_AF-A0A377K9I6-F1
#
_entry.id   AF-A0A377K9I6-F1
#
_cell.length_a   1.000
_cell.length_b   1.000
_cell.length_c   1.000
_cell.angle_alpha   90.00
_cell.angle_beta   90.00
_cell.angle_gamma   90.00
#
_symmetry.space_group_name_H-M   'P 1'
#
loop_
_entity.id
_entity.type
_entity.pdbx_description
1 polymer ?
#
loop_
_entity_poly.entity_id
_entity_poly.type
_entity_poly.pdbx_seq_one_letter_code
_entity_poly.pdbx_strand_id
1 'polypeptide(L)'
;MEREIKAFVPEEFWEVDASTTTPSGEALALQVTHQNDKPFRPVNKEQTQTAVSLLEKARYSVLEREDKPTTSKPGAPFITSTLQQAASTRLGFGVKKTMMMAQRLYEAGISLTCVPTPPT
;
A
#
# COMPACT_ATOMS: atom_id res chain seq x y z
N MET A 1 -7.97 15.76 -10.66
CA MET A 1 -8.35 14.33 -10.73
C MET A 1 -8.90 13.89 -12.09
N GLU A 2 -10.04 14.37 -12.60
CA GLU A 2 -10.61 13.81 -13.85
C GLU A 2 -9.73 13.99 -15.10
N ARG A 3 -8.96 15.09 -15.18
CA ARG A 3 -8.02 15.32 -16.29
C ARG A 3 -6.78 14.41 -16.21
N GLU A 4 -6.35 14.07 -15.00
CA GLU A 4 -5.19 13.19 -14.77
C GLU A 4 -5.52 11.74 -15.11
N ILE A 5 -6.74 11.28 -14.81
CA ILE A 5 -7.21 9.93 -15.17
C ILE A 5 -7.35 9.81 -16.70
N LYS A 6 -7.82 10.85 -17.40
CA LYS A 6 -7.94 10.86 -18.86
C LYS A 6 -6.60 10.93 -19.59
N ALA A 7 -5.59 11.53 -18.97
CA ALA A 7 -4.23 11.62 -19.52
C ALA A 7 -3.36 10.42 -19.12
N PHE A 8 -3.86 9.51 -18.28
CA PHE A 8 -3.14 8.31 -17.87
C PHE A 8 -3.09 7.32 -19.03
N VAL A 9 -1.92 7.16 -19.63
CA VAL A 9 -1.64 6.13 -20.63
C VAL A 9 -1.13 4.91 -19.87
N PRO A 10 -1.88 3.78 -19.84
CA PRO A 10 -1.41 2.56 -19.18
C PRO A 10 -0.22 2.00 -19.97
N GLU A 11 0.94 1.96 -19.33
CA GLU A 11 2.13 1.30 -19.88
C GLU A 11 2.13 -0.17 -19.45
N GLU A 12 2.38 -1.09 -20.38
CA GLU A 12 2.57 -2.50 -20.06
C GLU A 12 3.93 -2.66 -19.40
N PHE A 13 3.93 -3.18 -18.17
CA PHE A 13 5.13 -3.56 -17.45
C PHE A 13 4.96 -4.97 -16.92
N TRP A 14 6.07 -5.69 -16.87
CA TRP A 14 6.12 -7.04 -16.36
C TRP A 14 6.93 -7.06 -15.07
N GLU A 15 6.48 -7.85 -14.11
CA GLU A 15 7.21 -8.17 -12.88
C GLU A 15 7.68 -9.62 -12.96
N VAL A 16 8.83 -9.90 -12.34
CA VAL A 16 9.39 -11.25 -12.29
C VAL A 16 9.59 -11.63 -10.83
N ASP A 17 8.92 -12.72 -10.45
CA ASP A 17 9.00 -13.31 -9.12
C ASP A 17 9.77 -14.63 -9.19
N ALA A 18 10.70 -14.81 -8.26
CA ALA A 18 11.48 -16.01 -8.05
C ALA A 18 11.02 -16.68 -6.75
N SER A 19 10.38 -17.84 -6.87
CA SER A 19 10.10 -18.71 -5.72
C SER A 19 11.37 -19.49 -5.37
N THR A 20 12.04 -19.08 -4.30
CA THR A 20 13.25 -19.74 -3.78
C THR A 20 12.94 -20.51 -2.51
N THR A 21 13.80 -21.47 -2.16
CA THR A 21 13.70 -22.20 -0.89
C THR A 21 14.94 -21.90 -0.07
N THR A 22 14.75 -21.51 1.19
CA THR A 22 15.86 -21.29 2.11
C THR A 22 16.58 -22.61 2.42
N PRO A 23 17.84 -22.58 2.92
CA PRO A 23 18.51 -23.79 3.38
C PRO A 23 17.74 -24.55 4.47
N SER A 24 16.83 -23.87 5.18
CA SER A 24 15.96 -24.46 6.20
C SER A 24 14.68 -25.11 5.61
N GLY A 25 14.49 -25.08 4.29
CA GLY A 25 13.31 -25.65 3.62
C GLY A 25 12.10 -24.72 3.56
N GLU A 26 12.24 -23.45 3.95
CA GLU A 26 11.14 -22.48 3.93
C GLU A 26 11.02 -21.82 2.55
N ALA A 27 9.79 -21.65 2.04
CA ALA A 27 9.56 -20.96 0.79
C ALA A 27 9.74 -19.45 0.96
N LEU A 28 10.59 -18.86 0.13
CA LEU A 28 10.88 -17.43 0.10
C LEU A 28 10.64 -16.90 -1.32
N ALA A 29 9.57 -16.13 -1.48
CA ALA A 29 9.30 -15.39 -2.71
C ALA A 29 10.18 -14.14 -2.77
N LEU A 30 10.92 -13.99 -3.87
CA LEU A 30 11.79 -12.86 -4.14
C LEU A 30 11.31 -12.16 -5.41
N GLN A 31 11.10 -10.85 -5.35
CA GLN A 31 10.78 -10.05 -6.53
C GLN A 31 12.06 -9.41 -7.08
N VAL A 32 12.24 -9.44 -8.40
CA VAL A 32 13.39 -8.80 -9.06
C VAL A 32 13.17 -7.29 -9.09
N THR A 33 13.99 -6.55 -8.33
CA THR A 33 13.88 -5.09 -8.25
C THR A 33 14.88 -4.37 -9.17
N HIS A 34 16.08 -4.92 -9.34
CA HIS A 34 17.16 -4.30 -10.10
C HIS A 34 17.90 -5.31 -10.98
N GLN A 35 18.34 -4.85 -12.15
CA GLN A 35 19.26 -5.57 -13.04
C GLN A 35 20.37 -4.59 -13.48
N ASN A 36 21.64 -4.92 -13.21
CA ASN A 36 22.79 -4.04 -13.50
C ASN A 36 22.59 -2.61 -12.94
N ASP A 37 22.22 -2.50 -11.66
CA ASP A 37 21.97 -1.23 -10.96
C ASP A 37 20.86 -0.35 -11.54
N LYS A 38 20.07 -0.87 -12.48
CA LYS A 38 18.90 -0.20 -13.05
C LYS A 38 17.61 -0.84 -12.55
N PRO A 39 16.55 -0.04 -12.31
CA PRO A 39 15.26 -0.58 -11.94
C PRO A 39 14.77 -1.54 -13.02
N PHE A 40 14.47 -2.77 -12.59
CA PHE A 40 14.03 -3.82 -13.49
C PHE A 40 12.54 -3.67 -13.75
N ARG A 41 12.20 -3.09 -14.91
CA ARG A 41 10.82 -2.95 -15.41
C ARG A 41 10.77 -3.29 -16.90
N PRO A 42 10.80 -4.58 -17.25
CA PRO A 42 10.66 -4.99 -18.64
C PRO A 42 9.30 -4.57 -19.18
N VAL A 43 9.32 -3.89 -20.33
CA VAL A 43 8.12 -3.41 -21.03
C VAL A 43 7.60 -4.43 -22.05
N ASN A 44 8.42 -5.43 -22.41
CA ASN A 44 8.11 -6.42 -23.43
C ASN A 44 8.38 -7.84 -22.95
N LYS A 45 7.61 -8.80 -23.46
CA LYS A 45 7.77 -10.24 -23.19
C LYS A 45 9.17 -10.78 -23.47
N GLU A 46 9.84 -10.32 -24.52
CA GLU A 46 11.20 -10.76 -24.87
C GLU A 46 12.25 -10.35 -23.82
N GLN A 47 12.11 -9.14 -23.25
CA GLN A 47 12.97 -8.67 -22.17
C GLN A 47 12.74 -9.50 -20.90
N THR A 48 11.47 -9.75 -20.57
CA THR A 48 11.09 -10.62 -19.45
C THR A 48 11.65 -12.02 -19.62
N GLN A 49 11.52 -12.63 -20.81
CA GLN A 49 12.01 -13.99 -21.08
C GLN A 49 13.54 -14.06 -20.98
N THR A 50 14.25 -13.05 -21.48
CA THR A 50 15.71 -12.97 -21.39
C THR A 50 16.16 -12.88 -19.92
N ALA A 51 15.47 -12.07 -19.12
CA ALA A 51 15.73 -11.95 -17.69
C ALA A 51 15.44 -13.26 -16.95
N VAL A 52 14.31 -13.92 -17.23
CA VAL A 52 13.97 -15.23 -16.66
C VAL A 52 15.05 -16.26 -16.97
N SER A 53 15.49 -16.38 -18.23
CA SER A 53 16.55 -17.33 -18.59
C SER A 53 17.91 -17.04 -17.97
N LEU A 54 18.20 -15.77 -17.62
CA LEU A 54 19.37 -15.41 -16.84
C LEU A 54 19.20 -15.80 -15.36
N LEU A 55 18.02 -15.54 -14.79
CA LEU A 55 17.66 -15.84 -13.40
C LEU A 55 17.57 -17.34 -13.11
N GLU A 56 17.15 -18.16 -14.07
CA GLU A 56 17.16 -19.63 -13.96
C GLU A 56 18.58 -20.19 -13.83
N LYS A 57 19.57 -19.54 -14.44
CA LYS A 57 20.98 -19.95 -14.38
C LYS A 57 21.74 -19.28 -13.23
N ALA A 58 21.16 -18.23 -12.65
CA ALA A 58 21.79 -17.48 -11.57
C ALA A 58 21.74 -18.28 -10.26
N ARG A 59 22.78 -18.12 -9.44
CA ARG A 59 22.77 -18.60 -8.06
C ARG A 59 22.30 -17.47 -7.16
N TYR A 60 21.27 -17.73 -6.36
CA TYR A 60 20.75 -16.76 -5.41
C TYR A 60 21.55 -16.83 -4.11
N SER A 61 22.03 -15.68 -3.66
CA SER A 61 22.64 -15.49 -2.34
C SER A 61 21.98 -14.30 -1.66
N VAL A 62 21.73 -14.41 -0.37
CA VAL A 62 21.20 -13.29 0.42
C VAL A 62 22.31 -12.25 0.56
N LEU A 63 22.13 -11.10 -0.08
CA LEU A 63 23.09 -9.98 -0.01
C LEU A 63 22.98 -9.22 1.31
N GLU A 64 21.75 -8.97 1.74
CA GLU A 64 21.44 -8.19 2.93
C GLU A 64 20.16 -8.73 3.57
N ARG A 65 20.14 -8.77 4.90
CA ARG A 65 18.96 -9.10 5.69
C ARG A 65 18.81 -8.02 6.76
N GLU A 66 17.82 -7.16 6.58
CA GLU A 66 17.46 -6.13 7.57
C GLU A 66 16.24 -6.60 8.37
N ASP A 67 16.46 -6.99 9.64
CA ASP A 67 15.37 -7.28 10.58
C ASP A 67 15.00 -6.02 11.35
N LYS A 68 14.04 -5.25 10.83
CA LYS A 68 13.59 -4.02 11.46
C LYS A 68 12.29 -4.22 12.26
N PRO A 69 12.28 -3.99 13.58
CA PRO A 69 11.04 -4.03 14.36
C PRO A 69 10.16 -2.87 13.91
N THR A 70 9.09 -3.19 13.18
CA THR A 70 8.12 -2.19 12.71
C THR A 70 6.99 -2.12 13.71
N THR A 71 6.93 -1.03 14.50
CA THR A 71 5.80 -0.77 15.40
C THR A 71 4.79 0.13 14.72
N SER A 72 3.57 -0.36 14.52
CA SER A 72 2.45 0.48 14.12
C SER A 72 1.95 1.25 15.33
N LYS A 73 2.05 2.58 15.31
CA LYS A 73 1.47 3.42 16.36
C LYS A 73 -0.05 3.46 16.19
N PRO A 74 -0.82 3.43 17.28
CA PRO A 74 -2.26 3.65 17.19
C PRO A 74 -2.54 5.01 16.53
N GLY A 75 -3.56 5.04 15.68
CA GLY A 75 -3.96 6.26 14.99
C GLY A 75 -4.28 7.37 16.00
N ALA A 76 -3.97 8.62 15.62
CA ALA A 76 -4.36 9.79 16.39
C ALA A 76 -5.88 9.78 16.68
N PRO A 77 -6.32 10.40 17.79
CA PRO A 77 -7.75 10.54 18.07
C PRO A 77 -8.48 11.14 16.87
N PHE A 78 -9.68 10.62 16.59
CA PHE A 78 -10.46 11.06 15.43
C PHE A 78 -10.84 12.54 15.56
N ILE A 79 -10.41 13.34 14.58
CA ILE A 79 -11.01 14.65 14.31
C ILE A 79 -12.18 14.49 13.33
N THR A 80 -13.01 15.53 13.18
CA THR A 80 -14.21 15.48 12.34
C THR A 80 -13.93 15.00 10.92
N SER A 81 -12.84 15.45 10.29
CA SER A 81 -12.43 15.03 8.95
C SER A 81 -11.99 13.57 8.88
N THR A 82 -11.21 13.09 9.86
CA THR A 82 -10.77 11.68 9.93
C THR A 82 -11.94 10.74 10.25
N LEU A 83 -12.90 11.17 11.08
CA LEU A 83 -14.13 10.42 11.36
C LEU A 83 -14.98 10.29 10.09
N GLN A 84 -15.15 11.38 9.34
CA GLN A 84 -15.90 11.36 8.08
C GLN A 84 -15.23 10.45 7.05
N GLN A 85 -13.91 10.54 6.89
CA GLN A 85 -13.14 9.67 6.00
C GLN A 85 -13.24 8.20 6.43
N ALA A 86 -13.01 7.90 7.71
CA ALA A 86 -13.09 6.54 8.23
C ALA A 86 -14.50 5.95 8.11
N ALA A 87 -15.56 6.74 8.34
CA ALA A 87 -16.94 6.29 8.17
C ALA A 87 -17.30 6.05 6.69
N SER A 88 -16.77 6.86 5.78
CA SER A 88 -16.97 6.64 4.34
C SER A 88 -16.25 5.37 3.88
N THR A 89 -14.98 5.18 4.27
CA THR A 89 -14.16 4.04 3.82
C THR A 89 -14.55 2.72 4.50
N ARG A 90 -14.88 2.74 5.80
CA ARG A 90 -15.17 1.51 6.57
C ARG A 90 -16.65 1.17 6.65
N LEU A 91 -17.54 2.16 6.69
CA LEU A 91 -18.98 1.97 6.88
C LEU A 91 -19.81 2.35 5.64
N GLY A 92 -19.20 2.91 4.60
CA GLY A 92 -19.91 3.41 3.43
C GLY A 92 -20.87 4.57 3.74
N PHE A 93 -20.71 5.25 4.87
CA PHE A 93 -21.61 6.33 5.28
C PHE A 93 -21.17 7.65 4.67
N GLY A 94 -22.08 8.30 3.94
CA GLY A 94 -21.90 9.66 3.48
C GLY A 94 -21.77 10.64 4.66
N VAL A 95 -21.07 11.76 4.42
CA VAL A 95 -20.75 12.80 5.41
C VAL A 95 -21.96 13.19 6.28
N LYS A 96 -23.14 13.36 5.66
CA LYS A 96 -24.37 13.78 6.34
C LYS A 96 -24.86 12.75 7.36
N LYS A 97 -24.78 11.45 7.05
CA LYS A 97 -25.19 10.36 7.94
C LYS A 97 -24.22 10.23 9.11
N THR A 98 -22.92 10.34 8.84
CA THR A 98 -21.87 10.31 9.86
C THR A 98 -22.00 11.47 10.86
N MET A 99 -22.25 12.69 10.38
CA MET A 99 -22.43 13.85 11.26
C MET A 99 -23.72 13.80 12.07
N MET A 100 -24.84 13.34 11.48
CA MET A 100 -26.09 13.18 12.22
C MET A 100 -25.95 12.15 13.36
N MET A 101 -25.24 11.05 13.12
CA MET A 101 -24.97 10.05 14.15
C MET A 101 -23.98 10.58 15.19
N ALA A 102 -22.94 11.29 14.77
CA ALA A 102 -21.98 11.92 15.69
C ALA A 102 -22.69 12.93 16.62
N GLN A 103 -23.61 13.74 16.09
CA GLN A 103 -24.40 14.68 16.87
C GLN A 103 -25.31 13.97 17.88
N ARG A 104 -26.02 12.91 17.46
CA ARG A 104 -26.85 12.09 18.37
C ARG A 104 -26.04 11.42 19.48
N LEU A 105 -24.84 10.95 19.16
CA LEU A 105 -23.94 10.34 20.14
C LEU A 105 -23.38 11.38 21.12
N TYR A 106 -23.09 12.59 20.65
CA TYR A 106 -22.68 13.71 21.49
C TYR A 106 -23.78 14.11 22.49
N GLU A 107 -25.02 14.23 22.02
CA GLU A 107 -26.19 14.51 22.87
C GLU A 107 -26.50 13.37 23.86
N ALA A 108 -26.16 12.13 23.51
CA ALA A 108 -26.30 10.94 24.37
C ALA A 108 -25.20 10.81 25.44
N GLY A 109 -24.30 11.79 25.59
CA GLY A 109 -23.27 11.81 26.64
C GLY A 109 -22.05 10.93 26.36
N ILE A 110 -21.93 10.37 25.15
CA ILE A 110 -20.73 9.67 24.71
C ILE A 110 -19.77 10.75 24.22
N SER A 111 -18.74 11.05 25.00
CA SER A 111 -17.73 12.08 24.72
C SER A 111 -16.88 11.76 23.48
N LEU A 112 -17.47 11.92 22.30
CA LEU A 112 -16.73 12.09 21.05
C LEU A 112 -16.17 13.51 21.06
N THR A 113 -15.09 13.74 21.79
CA THR A 113 -14.36 15.02 21.75
C THR A 113 -13.61 15.12 20.41
N CYS A 114 -14.36 15.35 19.34
CA CYS A 114 -13.79 15.80 18.07
C CYS A 114 -13.37 17.25 18.30
N VAL A 115 -12.06 17.52 18.43
CA VAL A 115 -11.54 18.88 18.55
C VAL A 115 -12.03 19.68 17.34
N PRO A 116 -12.81 20.76 17.52
CA PRO A 116 -13.26 21.57 16.41
C PRO A 116 -12.06 22.34 15.85
N THR A 117 -11.65 22.03 14.63
CA THR A 117 -10.72 22.88 13.89
C THR A 117 -11.40 24.20 13.56
N PRO A 118 -10.81 25.37 13.88
CA PRO A 118 -11.43 26.66 13.60
C PRO A 118 -11.55 26.88 12.09
N PRO A 119 -12.68 27.43 11.59
CA PRO A 119 -12.79 27.83 10.19
C PRO A 119 -11.83 28.99 9.92
N THR A 120 -11.12 28.94 8.78
CA THR A 120 -10.45 30.10 8.18
C THR A 120 -11.39 30.73 7.17
#